data_AF-A0A7X6UG24-F1
#
_entry.id   AF-A0A7X6UG24-F1
#
_cell.length_a   1.000
_cell.length_b   1.000
_cell.length_c   1.000
_cell.angle_alpha   90.00
_cell.angle_beta   90.00
_cell.angle_gamma   90.00
#
_symmetry.space_group_name_H-M   'P 1'
#
loop_
_entity.id
_entity.type
_entity.pdbx_description
1 polymer ?
#
loop_
_entity_poly.entity_id
_entity_poly.type
_entity_poly.pdbx_seq_one_letter_code
_entity_poly.pdbx_strand_id
1 'polypeptide(L)'
;MFGYVRPEKPDLLMRDFAVYKSIYCGLCKAIGRRCGQIPRAAVTYDMTFFSLLLLALSPEALAIGEEGCVLNPVKKKPVMVSNPILEYAADLSCLLAWYSARDDAADDRPIRGRVMTLLFSRSARKVIRRRSALNERIRLELERLNQAEQGDSIERTAACFGSLLKYVLQEGYTLLPDREDDGLTALLLGDAAEAL
;
A
#
# COMPACT_ATOMS: atom_id res chain seq x y z
N MET A 1 -3.02 -5.49 11.01
CA MET A 1 -1.66 -6.03 10.70
C MET A 1 -1.48 -6.16 9.19
N PHE A 2 -0.40 -5.63 8.60
CA PHE A 2 -0.09 -5.73 7.16
C PHE A 2 1.38 -6.09 6.96
N GLY A 3 1.73 -6.92 5.97
CA GLY A 3 3.09 -7.33 5.62
C GLY A 3 3.33 -8.85 5.54
N TYR A 4 2.30 -9.62 5.21
CA TYR A 4 2.34 -11.08 5.15
C TYR A 4 2.85 -11.63 3.82
N VAL A 5 2.63 -10.91 2.71
CA VAL A 5 3.00 -11.38 1.37
C VAL A 5 4.47 -11.12 1.14
N ARG A 6 5.30 -12.18 1.25
CA ARG A 6 6.76 -12.08 1.06
C ARG A 6 7.20 -12.82 -0.19
N PRO A 7 8.25 -12.32 -0.88
CA PRO A 7 8.87 -13.07 -1.95
C PRO A 7 9.56 -14.32 -1.40
N GLU A 8 9.33 -15.47 -2.04
CA GLU A 8 10.09 -16.70 -1.77
C GLU A 8 11.48 -16.57 -2.40
N LYS A 9 12.39 -15.92 -1.67
CA LYS A 9 13.70 -15.49 -2.18
C LYS A 9 14.54 -16.63 -2.80
N PRO A 10 14.62 -17.84 -2.21
CA PRO A 10 15.40 -18.94 -2.79
C PRO A 10 14.94 -19.35 -4.20
N ASP A 11 13.66 -19.19 -4.50
CA ASP A 11 13.04 -19.64 -5.76
C ASP A 11 12.98 -18.53 -6.82
N LEU A 12 13.27 -17.28 -6.44
CA LEU A 12 13.28 -16.14 -7.35
C LEU A 12 14.62 -16.01 -8.09
N LEU A 13 14.54 -15.77 -9.40
CA LEU A 13 15.71 -15.35 -10.16
C LEU A 13 16.28 -14.07 -9.54
N MET A 14 17.61 -13.98 -9.50
CA MET A 14 18.29 -12.81 -8.91
C MET A 14 17.87 -11.48 -9.56
N ARG A 15 17.54 -11.50 -10.85
CA ARG A 15 17.01 -10.32 -11.57
C ARG A 15 15.63 -9.89 -11.02
N ASP A 16 14.74 -10.85 -10.76
CA ASP A 16 13.37 -10.58 -10.31
C ASP A 16 13.40 -10.10 -8.85
N PHE A 17 14.25 -10.72 -8.02
CA PHE A 17 14.49 -10.24 -6.67
C PHE A 17 15.09 -8.83 -6.64
N ALA A 18 15.99 -8.51 -7.58
CA ALA A 18 16.57 -7.16 -7.69
C ALA A 18 15.50 -6.12 -8.06
N VAL A 19 14.56 -6.45 -8.97
CA VAL A 19 13.41 -5.61 -9.32
C VAL A 19 12.48 -5.43 -8.11
N TYR A 20 12.08 -6.51 -7.44
CA TYR A 20 11.24 -6.42 -6.24
C TYR A 20 11.87 -5.51 -5.18
N LYS A 21 13.17 -5.68 -4.94
CA LYS A 21 13.92 -4.88 -3.97
C LYS A 21 14.02 -3.41 -4.36
N SER A 22 14.14 -3.09 -5.65
CA SER A 22 14.16 -1.71 -6.13
C SER A 22 12.82 -1.03 -5.90
N ILE A 23 11.70 -1.73 -6.10
CA ILE A 23 10.33 -1.27 -5.81
C ILE A 23 10.15 -1.04 -4.30
N TYR A 24 10.55 -1.99 -3.46
CA TYR A 24 10.50 -1.83 -1.99
C TYR A 24 11.27 -0.57 -1.53
N CYS A 25 12.48 -0.36 -2.06
CA CYS A 25 13.27 0.82 -1.75
C CYS A 25 12.63 2.10 -2.30
N GLY A 26 12.06 2.04 -3.51
CA GLY A 26 11.32 3.13 -4.14
C GLY A 26 10.12 3.56 -3.30
N LEU A 27 9.34 2.61 -2.79
CA LEU A 27 8.21 2.84 -1.89
C LEU A 27 8.67 3.50 -0.58
N CYS A 28 9.72 2.98 0.07
CA CYS A 28 10.29 3.60 1.28
C CYS A 28 10.72 5.06 1.02
N LYS A 29 11.32 5.32 -0.14
CA LYS A 29 11.73 6.67 -0.55
C LYS A 29 10.52 7.58 -0.82
N ALA A 30 9.50 7.07 -1.51
CA ALA A 30 8.26 7.78 -1.77
C ALA A 30 7.54 8.16 -0.46
N ILE A 31 7.43 7.24 0.50
CA ILE A 31 6.91 7.53 1.85
C ILE A 31 7.73 8.65 2.51
N GLY A 32 9.06 8.56 2.43
CA GLY A 32 9.95 9.61 2.93
C GLY A 32 9.68 11.00 2.37
N ARG A 33 9.52 11.10 1.05
CA ARG A 33 9.27 12.36 0.33
C ARG A 33 7.88 12.91 0.61
N ARG A 34 6.87 12.04 0.65
CA ARG A 34 5.46 12.44 0.72
C ARG A 34 4.99 12.66 2.15
N CYS A 35 5.33 11.73 3.03
CA CYS A 35 4.78 11.61 4.38
C CYS A 35 5.81 12.03 5.45
N GLY A 36 7.11 12.00 5.15
CA GLY A 36 8.20 12.36 6.05
C GLY A 36 9.04 11.15 6.46
N GLN A 37 10.07 11.38 7.28
CA GLN A 37 11.04 10.32 7.63
C GLN A 37 10.47 9.28 8.60
N ILE A 38 9.69 9.69 9.59
CA ILE A 38 9.09 8.78 10.58
C ILE A 38 8.17 7.76 9.89
N PRO A 39 7.25 8.15 8.98
CA PRO A 39 6.42 7.19 8.27
C PRO A 39 7.14 6.17 7.42
N ARG A 40 8.45 6.30 7.14
CA ARG A 40 9.20 5.29 6.39
C ARG A 40 9.14 3.90 7.04
N ALA A 41 8.89 3.84 8.35
CA ALA A 41 8.65 2.59 9.07
C ALA A 41 7.37 1.85 8.63
N ALA A 42 6.45 2.51 7.92
CA ALA A 42 5.25 1.91 7.36
C ALA A 42 5.45 1.21 6.01
N VAL A 43 6.69 1.14 5.49
CA VAL A 43 6.95 0.33 4.30
C VAL A 43 6.72 -1.16 4.65
N THR A 44 5.86 -1.83 3.90
CA THR A 44 5.50 -3.24 4.10
C THR A 44 5.67 -4.04 2.82
N TYR A 45 5.78 -5.36 2.95
CA TYR A 45 5.84 -6.26 1.80
C TYR A 45 4.51 -6.30 1.03
N ASP A 46 3.37 -6.20 1.71
CA ASP A 46 2.05 -6.15 1.08
C ASP A 46 1.91 -4.92 0.16
N MET A 47 2.32 -3.74 0.64
CA MET A 47 2.28 -2.52 -0.19
C MET A 47 3.32 -2.53 -1.31
N THR A 48 4.43 -3.26 -1.11
CA THR A 48 5.40 -3.51 -2.19
C THR A 48 4.82 -4.43 -3.25
N PHE A 49 4.13 -5.50 -2.84
CA PHE A 49 3.41 -6.40 -3.74
C PHE A 49 2.29 -5.66 -4.49
N PHE A 50 1.49 -4.86 -3.78
CA PHE A 50 0.46 -4.00 -4.39
C PHE A 50 1.05 -3.05 -5.45
N SER A 51 2.19 -2.42 -5.13
CA SER A 51 2.89 -1.56 -6.09
C SER A 51 3.40 -2.36 -7.30
N LEU A 52 3.98 -3.54 -7.07
CA LEU A 52 4.45 -4.44 -8.13
C LEU A 52 3.29 -4.87 -9.04
N LEU A 53 2.13 -5.21 -8.48
CA LEU A 53 0.94 -5.61 -9.23
C LEU A 53 0.47 -4.50 -10.16
N LEU A 54 0.31 -3.28 -9.64
CA LEU A 54 -0.08 -2.12 -10.47
C LEU A 54 0.99 -1.80 -11.53
N LEU A 55 2.27 -1.86 -11.18
CA LEU A 55 3.35 -1.64 -12.13
C LEU A 55 3.38 -2.69 -13.24
N ALA A 56 3.06 -3.96 -12.95
CA ALA A 56 2.97 -5.02 -13.95
C ALA A 56 1.77 -4.84 -14.91
N LEU A 57 0.73 -4.11 -14.48
CA LEU A 57 -0.40 -3.73 -15.33
C LEU A 57 -0.10 -2.48 -16.17
N SER A 58 0.92 -1.70 -15.82
CA SER A 58 1.34 -0.54 -16.60
C SER A 58 2.08 -0.98 -17.87
N PRO A 59 1.84 -0.36 -19.04
CA PRO A 59 2.67 -0.56 -20.23
C PRO A 59 4.05 0.11 -20.12
N GLU A 60 4.25 0.99 -19.13
CA GLU A 60 5.51 1.70 -18.96
C GLU A 60 6.62 0.79 -18.44
N ALA A 61 7.82 0.93 -19.03
CA ALA A 61 9.01 0.25 -18.55
C ALA A 61 9.41 0.77 -17.15
N LEU A 62 9.95 -0.12 -16.32
CA LEU A 62 10.40 0.25 -14.98
C LEU A 62 11.64 1.16 -15.05
N ALA A 63 11.52 2.37 -14.53
CA ALA A 63 12.66 3.28 -14.36
C ALA A 63 13.36 3.03 -13.02
N ILE A 64 14.59 2.52 -13.06
CA ILE A 64 15.40 2.23 -11.86
C ILE A 64 16.63 3.13 -11.85
N GLY A 65 16.81 3.89 -10.78
CA GLY A 65 17.99 4.70 -10.53
C GLY A 65 18.85 4.15 -9.39
N GLU A 66 19.91 4.87 -9.04
CA GLU A 66 20.76 4.55 -7.89
C GLU A 66 20.65 5.59 -6.78
N GLU A 67 20.23 5.17 -5.59
CA GLU A 67 20.15 6.05 -4.42
C GLU A 67 20.76 5.39 -3.16
N GLY A 68 21.24 6.23 -2.23
CA GLY A 68 21.61 5.78 -0.88
C GLY A 68 20.38 5.53 0.01
N CYS A 69 20.53 4.78 1.10
CA CYS A 69 19.44 4.51 2.06
C CYS A 69 19.68 5.25 3.37
N VAL A 70 18.63 5.64 4.10
CA VAL A 70 18.81 6.26 5.43
C VAL A 70 19.56 5.35 6.42
N LEU A 71 19.44 4.03 6.26
CA LEU A 71 20.16 3.03 7.06
C LEU A 71 21.58 2.73 6.53
N ASN A 72 21.89 3.13 5.30
CA ASN A 72 23.21 2.96 4.69
C ASN A 72 23.38 4.01 3.59
N PRO A 73 23.79 5.25 3.94
CA PRO A 73 23.80 6.38 3.02
C PRO A 73 24.95 6.32 2.02
N VAL A 74 26.06 5.66 2.36
CA VAL A 74 27.26 5.56 1.53
C VAL A 74 27.07 4.57 0.39
N LYS A 75 26.48 3.40 0.68
CA LYS A 75 26.26 2.36 -0.34
C LYS A 75 25.00 2.66 -1.14
N LYS A 76 25.19 3.06 -2.39
CA LYS A 76 24.10 3.17 -3.37
C LYS A 76 23.52 1.78 -3.68
N LYS A 77 22.23 1.75 -4.00
CA LYS A 77 21.51 0.55 -4.41
C LYS A 77 20.49 0.90 -5.49
N PRO A 78 20.05 -0.07 -6.29
CA PRO A 78 18.93 0.12 -7.22
C PRO A 78 17.67 0.53 -6.47
N VAL A 79 17.02 1.61 -6.93
CA VAL A 79 15.79 2.15 -6.37
C VAL A 79 14.86 2.53 -7.51
N MET A 80 13.63 2.04 -7.46
CA MET A 80 12.60 2.44 -8.41
C MET A 80 12.36 3.95 -8.30
N VAL A 81 12.42 4.63 -9.44
CA VAL A 81 12.21 6.09 -9.54
C VAL A 81 10.76 6.41 -9.14
N SER A 82 10.55 7.59 -8.55
CA SER A 82 9.20 8.05 -8.16
C SER A 82 8.26 8.04 -9.36
N ASN A 83 7.06 7.50 -9.18
CA ASN A 83 5.99 7.48 -10.17
C ASN A 83 4.62 7.54 -9.46
N PRO A 84 3.52 7.84 -10.17
CA PRO A 84 2.19 7.97 -9.56
C PRO A 84 1.76 6.76 -8.73
N ILE A 85 2.08 5.52 -9.14
CA ILE A 85 1.75 4.28 -8.44
C ILE A 85 2.46 4.22 -7.08
N LEU A 86 3.79 4.44 -7.05
CA LEU A 86 4.55 4.46 -5.79
C LEU A 86 4.12 5.59 -4.86
N GLU A 87 3.74 6.74 -5.43
CA GLU A 87 3.24 7.86 -4.66
C GLU A 87 1.89 7.58 -4.02
N TYR A 88 1.02 6.89 -4.74
CA TYR A 88 -0.26 6.41 -4.24
C TYR A 88 -0.08 5.34 -3.15
N ALA A 89 0.74 4.32 -3.40
CA ALA A 89 1.06 3.29 -2.42
C ALA A 89 1.72 3.87 -1.15
N ALA A 90 2.52 4.92 -1.28
CA ALA A 90 3.10 5.63 -0.14
C ALA A 90 2.06 6.39 0.71
N ASP A 91 1.09 7.04 0.05
CA ASP A 91 -0.04 7.69 0.72
C ASP A 91 -0.89 6.63 1.47
N LEU A 92 -1.23 5.51 0.80
CA LEU A 92 -1.93 4.37 1.39
C LEU A 92 -1.20 3.77 2.59
N SER A 93 0.10 3.48 2.44
CA SER A 93 0.92 2.91 3.52
C SER A 93 0.88 3.77 4.78
N CYS A 94 0.95 5.10 4.61
CA CYS A 94 0.89 6.04 5.72
C CYS A 94 -0.50 6.09 6.38
N LEU A 95 -1.58 6.07 5.60
CA LEU A 95 -2.94 6.05 6.14
C LEU A 95 -3.23 4.76 6.89
N LEU A 96 -2.97 3.60 6.27
CA LEU A 96 -3.24 2.29 6.87
C LEU A 96 -2.40 2.05 8.12
N ALA A 97 -1.13 2.47 8.14
CA ALA A 97 -0.31 2.40 9.35
C ALA A 97 -0.85 3.29 10.47
N TRP A 98 -1.39 4.47 10.14
CA TRP A 98 -2.02 5.34 11.13
C TRP A 98 -3.32 4.76 11.68
N TYR A 99 -4.20 4.20 10.82
CA TYR A 99 -5.41 3.51 11.27
C TYR A 99 -5.09 2.28 12.12
N SER A 100 -4.15 1.43 11.69
CA SER A 100 -3.70 0.27 12.48
C SER A 100 -3.12 0.68 13.82
N ALA A 101 -2.39 1.81 13.91
CA ALA A 101 -1.90 2.32 15.18
C ALA A 101 -3.01 2.84 16.10
N ARG A 102 -4.11 3.34 15.54
CA ARG A 102 -5.29 3.78 16.31
C ARG A 102 -6.08 2.58 16.85
N ASP A 103 -6.16 1.53 16.05
CA ASP A 103 -6.75 0.25 16.41
C ASP A 103 -5.98 -0.39 17.58
N ASP A 104 -4.66 -0.54 17.43
CA ASP A 104 -3.75 -0.97 18.52
C ASP A 104 -3.88 -0.11 19.80
N ALA A 105 -4.24 1.18 19.67
CA ALA A 105 -4.41 2.09 20.79
C ALA A 105 -5.71 1.85 21.58
N ALA A 106 -6.72 1.28 20.92
CA ALA A 106 -8.01 0.91 21.48
C ALA A 106 -8.01 -0.52 22.03
N ASP A 107 -7.15 -1.40 21.50
CA ASP A 107 -7.14 -2.83 21.78
C ASP A 107 -5.91 -3.30 22.59
N ASP A 108 -5.26 -4.39 22.14
CA ASP A 108 -4.25 -5.19 22.86
C ASP A 108 -2.96 -4.45 23.25
N ARG A 109 -2.66 -3.30 22.64
CA ARG A 109 -1.36 -2.61 22.79
C ARG A 109 -1.49 -1.10 22.97
N PRO A 110 -2.25 -0.64 23.99
CA PRO A 110 -2.74 0.72 24.05
C PRO A 110 -1.63 1.78 24.12
N ILE A 111 -0.56 1.51 24.89
CA ILE A 111 0.57 2.44 25.04
C ILE A 111 1.33 2.60 23.72
N ARG A 112 1.69 1.46 23.08
CA ARG A 112 2.40 1.47 21.80
C ARG A 112 1.55 2.09 20.70
N GLY A 113 0.25 1.74 20.63
CA GLY A 113 -0.70 2.29 19.67
C GLY A 113 -0.82 3.82 19.77
N ARG A 114 -0.98 4.36 21.00
CA ARG A 114 -1.06 5.81 21.23
C ARG A 114 0.20 6.55 20.76
N VAL A 115 1.38 6.03 21.10
CA VAL A 115 2.66 6.62 20.65
C VAL A 115 2.76 6.61 19.13
N MET A 116 2.46 5.48 18.49
CA MET A 116 2.52 5.35 17.03
C MET A 116 1.49 6.25 16.34
N THR A 117 0.28 6.36 16.88
CA THR A 117 -0.75 7.28 16.38
C THR A 117 -0.26 8.73 16.41
N LEU A 118 0.37 9.14 17.51
CA LEU A 118 0.92 10.49 17.65
C LEU A 118 2.04 10.74 16.61
N LEU A 119 2.98 9.81 16.48
CA LEU A 119 4.09 9.88 15.53
C LEU A 119 3.62 10.00 14.08
N PHE A 120 2.56 9.29 13.72
CA PHE A 120 1.99 9.30 12.36
C PHE A 120 0.97 10.42 12.13
N SER A 121 0.45 11.06 13.18
CA SER A 121 -0.68 12.01 13.11
C SER A 121 -0.48 13.17 12.13
N ARG A 122 0.72 13.77 12.08
CA ARG A 122 1.01 14.89 11.18
C ARG A 122 1.04 14.42 9.72
N SER A 123 1.65 13.27 9.48
CA SER A 123 1.76 12.66 8.16
C SER A 123 0.41 12.17 7.65
N ALA A 124 -0.36 11.49 8.50
CA ALA A 124 -1.73 11.09 8.19
C ALA A 124 -2.60 12.29 7.82
N ARG A 125 -2.60 13.37 8.63
CA ARG A 125 -3.33 14.61 8.29
C ARG A 125 -2.94 15.19 6.94
N LYS A 126 -1.65 15.14 6.56
CA LYS A 126 -1.18 15.59 5.25
C LYS A 126 -1.76 14.73 4.13
N VAL A 127 -1.79 13.41 4.32
CA VAL A 127 -2.37 12.49 3.32
C VAL A 127 -3.89 12.65 3.24
N ILE A 128 -4.59 12.74 4.37
CA ILE A 128 -6.06 12.94 4.42
C ILE A 128 -6.46 14.19 3.63
N ARG A 129 -5.73 15.29 3.76
CA ARG A 129 -6.00 16.52 3.00
C ARG A 129 -5.80 16.34 1.48
N ARG A 130 -4.85 15.51 1.08
CA ARG A 130 -4.54 15.25 -0.34
C ARG A 130 -5.48 14.21 -0.96
N ARG A 131 -5.93 13.24 -0.15
CA ARG A 131 -6.66 12.04 -0.55
C ARG A 131 -7.91 11.88 0.32
N SER A 132 -8.76 12.92 0.35
CA SER A 132 -9.92 12.96 1.25
C SER A 132 -10.95 11.87 0.94
N ALA A 133 -11.28 11.67 -0.33
CA ALA A 133 -12.20 10.62 -0.78
C ALA A 133 -11.69 9.22 -0.41
N LEU A 134 -10.42 8.93 -0.70
CA LEU A 134 -9.76 7.68 -0.34
C LEU A 134 -9.80 7.44 1.17
N ASN A 135 -9.44 8.46 1.97
CA ASN A 135 -9.47 8.34 3.43
C ASN A 135 -10.88 8.03 3.94
N GLU A 136 -11.89 8.73 3.41
CA GLU A 136 -13.27 8.52 3.82
C GLU A 136 -13.74 7.11 3.50
N ARG A 137 -13.40 6.59 2.32
CA ARG A 137 -13.72 5.22 1.96
C ARG A 137 -13.00 4.20 2.83
N ILE A 138 -11.71 4.37 3.09
CA ILE A 138 -10.95 3.51 4.01
C ILE A 138 -11.59 3.52 5.40
N ARG A 139 -11.92 4.70 5.94
CA ARG A 139 -12.56 4.85 7.26
C ARG A 139 -13.86 4.05 7.34
N LEU A 140 -14.74 4.21 6.36
CA LEU A 140 -16.03 3.52 6.31
C LEU A 140 -15.88 2.00 6.21
N GLU A 141 -14.96 1.49 5.39
CA GLU A 141 -14.76 0.03 5.29
C GLU A 141 -14.10 -0.55 6.55
N LEU A 142 -13.20 0.19 7.22
CA LEU A 142 -12.65 -0.23 8.51
C LEU A 142 -13.72 -0.23 9.62
N GLU A 143 -14.63 0.75 9.63
CA GLU A 143 -15.76 0.75 10.58
C GLU A 143 -16.69 -0.44 10.35
N ARG A 144 -16.96 -0.79 9.09
CA ARG A 144 -17.74 -1.99 8.75
C ARG A 144 -17.01 -3.27 9.15
N LEU A 145 -15.70 -3.32 8.96
CA LEU A 145 -14.87 -4.46 9.36
C LEU A 145 -14.94 -4.67 10.87
N ASN A 146 -14.70 -3.62 11.67
CA ASN A 146 -14.76 -3.71 13.13
C ASN A 146 -16.15 -4.12 13.63
N GLN A 147 -17.22 -3.73 12.94
CA GLN A 147 -18.58 -4.20 13.25
C GLN A 147 -18.80 -5.67 12.88
N ALA A 148 -18.23 -6.13 11.77
CA ALA A 148 -18.34 -7.51 11.32
C ALA A 148 -17.55 -8.48 12.23
N GLU A 149 -16.41 -8.05 12.75
CA GLU A 149 -15.56 -8.82 13.68
C GLU A 149 -16.22 -9.11 15.03
N GLN A 150 -17.27 -8.36 15.40
CA GLN A 150 -18.06 -8.63 16.61
C GLN A 150 -19.10 -9.75 16.42
N GLY A 151 -19.30 -10.23 15.20
CA GLY A 151 -20.17 -11.36 14.89
C GLY A 151 -19.40 -12.64 14.57
N ASP A 152 -20.12 -13.74 14.36
CA ASP A 152 -19.52 -15.07 14.17
C ASP A 152 -19.26 -15.46 12.68
N SER A 153 -19.37 -14.52 11.73
CA SER A 153 -19.18 -14.83 10.30
C SER A 153 -17.85 -14.34 9.77
N ILE A 154 -16.99 -15.31 9.44
CA ILE A 154 -15.71 -15.09 8.76
C ILE A 154 -15.96 -14.55 7.35
N GLU A 155 -16.99 -15.04 6.66
CA GLU A 155 -17.35 -14.63 5.29
C GLU A 155 -17.67 -13.14 5.24
N ARG A 156 -18.45 -12.64 6.22
CA ARG A 156 -18.80 -11.22 6.31
C ARG A 156 -17.57 -10.35 6.55
N THR A 157 -16.69 -10.78 7.45
CA THR A 157 -15.41 -10.08 7.74
C THR A 157 -14.52 -10.04 6.50
N ALA A 158 -14.39 -11.18 5.80
CA ALA A 158 -13.64 -11.28 4.55
C ALA A 158 -14.24 -10.39 3.44
N ALA A 159 -15.57 -10.32 3.31
CA ALA A 159 -16.23 -9.46 2.33
C ALA A 159 -16.00 -7.96 2.60
N CYS A 160 -15.99 -7.52 3.86
CA CYS A 160 -15.65 -6.14 4.22
C CYS A 160 -14.22 -5.79 3.80
N PHE A 161 -13.25 -6.65 4.13
CA PHE A 161 -11.86 -6.44 3.72
C PHE A 161 -11.69 -6.52 2.19
N GLY A 162 -12.40 -7.43 1.52
CA GLY A 162 -12.42 -7.54 0.06
C GLY A 162 -12.95 -6.27 -0.60
N SER A 163 -13.98 -5.63 -0.02
CA SER A 163 -14.51 -4.36 -0.51
C SER A 163 -13.49 -3.22 -0.40
N LEU A 164 -12.73 -3.17 0.70
CA LEU A 164 -11.62 -2.24 0.87
C LEU A 164 -10.54 -2.47 -0.20
N LEU A 165 -10.11 -3.73 -0.40
CA LEU A 165 -9.11 -4.09 -1.41
C LEU A 165 -9.56 -3.74 -2.83
N LYS A 166 -10.82 -4.06 -3.19
CA LYS A 166 -11.42 -3.71 -4.48
C LYS A 166 -11.33 -2.22 -4.72
N TYR A 167 -11.75 -1.40 -3.75
CA TYR A 167 -11.72 0.05 -3.88
C TYR A 167 -10.29 0.60 -4.05
N VAL A 168 -9.33 0.21 -3.21
CA VAL A 168 -7.96 0.73 -3.31
C VAL A 168 -7.27 0.28 -4.60
N LEU A 169 -7.61 -0.90 -5.13
CA LEU A 169 -7.10 -1.39 -6.41
C LEU A 169 -7.72 -0.63 -7.59
N GLN A 170 -9.04 -0.39 -7.57
CA GLN A 170 -9.71 0.42 -8.59
C GLN A 170 -9.14 1.83 -8.67
N GLU A 171 -8.94 2.51 -7.53
CA GLU A 171 -8.30 3.83 -7.47
C GLU A 171 -6.82 3.79 -7.92
N GLY A 172 -6.12 2.69 -7.68
CA GLY A 172 -4.77 2.50 -8.18
C GLY A 172 -4.73 2.30 -9.70
N TYR A 173 -5.73 1.62 -10.24
CA TYR A 173 -5.87 1.33 -11.67
C TYR A 173 -6.10 2.61 -12.49
N THR A 174 -6.83 3.60 -11.95
CA THR A 174 -7.01 4.89 -12.64
C THR A 174 -5.72 5.71 -12.78
N LEU A 175 -4.60 5.26 -12.18
CA LEU A 175 -3.28 5.89 -12.32
C LEU A 175 -2.47 5.29 -13.47
N LEU A 176 -2.93 4.18 -14.06
CA LEU A 176 -2.27 3.57 -15.20
C LEU A 176 -2.51 4.45 -16.43
N PRO A 177 -1.51 4.64 -17.30
CA PRO A 177 -1.73 5.34 -18.56
C PRO A 177 -2.70 4.52 -19.43
N ASP A 178 -3.46 5.21 -20.27
CA ASP A 178 -4.41 4.58 -21.19
C ASP A 178 -3.68 3.50 -22.02
N ARG A 179 -4.14 2.26 -21.87
CA ARG A 179 -3.79 1.19 -22.79
C ARG A 179 -4.62 1.38 -24.05
N GLU A 180 -4.00 1.28 -25.23
CA GLU A 180 -4.75 0.82 -26.39
C GLU A 180 -5.40 -0.52 -26.01
N ASP A 181 -6.70 -0.62 -26.27
CA ASP A 181 -7.69 -1.51 -25.68
C ASP A 181 -7.32 -3.01 -25.75
N ASP A 182 -6.60 -3.52 -24.75
CA ASP A 182 -6.41 -4.94 -24.51
C ASP A 182 -7.44 -5.39 -23.48
N GLY A 183 -8.43 -6.22 -23.87
CA GLY A 183 -9.61 -6.66 -23.10
C GLY A 183 -9.43 -7.21 -21.66
N LEU A 184 -8.22 -7.17 -21.10
CA LEU A 184 -7.88 -7.33 -19.68
C LEU A 184 -8.61 -6.33 -18.77
N THR A 185 -8.85 -5.10 -19.24
CA THR A 185 -9.60 -4.08 -18.47
C THR A 185 -11.05 -4.51 -18.25
N ALA A 186 -11.69 -5.04 -19.29
CA ALA A 186 -13.04 -5.60 -19.24
C ALA A 186 -13.09 -6.87 -18.38
N LEU A 187 -12.07 -7.74 -18.45
CA LEU A 187 -12.00 -8.99 -17.67
C LEU A 187 -11.81 -8.75 -16.16
N LEU A 188 -10.93 -7.81 -15.77
CA LEU A 188 -10.65 -7.54 -14.35
C LEU A 188 -11.74 -6.70 -13.67
N LEU A 189 -12.44 -5.84 -14.41
CA LEU A 189 -13.45 -4.93 -13.85
C LEU A 189 -14.89 -5.38 -14.11
N GLY A 190 -15.14 -6.23 -15.13
CA GLY A 190 -16.45 -6.75 -15.48
C GLY A 190 -16.89 -7.93 -14.61
N ASP A 191 -16.03 -8.92 -14.41
CA ASP A 191 -16.45 -10.20 -13.81
C ASP A 191 -16.33 -10.23 -12.27
N ALA A 192 -15.48 -9.40 -11.68
CA ALA A 192 -15.37 -9.26 -10.21
C ALA A 192 -16.54 -8.49 -9.56
N ALA A 193 -17.55 -8.10 -10.36
CA ALA A 193 -18.79 -7.51 -9.90
C ALA A 193 -19.95 -8.53 -9.83
N GLU A 194 -19.85 -9.67 -10.52
CA GLU A 194 -20.94 -10.66 -10.59
C GLU A 194 -20.70 -11.92 -9.72
N ALA A 195 -19.51 -12.06 -9.11
CA ALA A 195 -19.15 -13.22 -8.29
C ALA A 195 -19.22 -13.00 -6.76
N LEU A 196 -19.90 -11.93 -6.29
CA LEU A 196 -20.24 -11.67 -4.88
C LEU A 196 -21.71 -11.27 -4.77
#